data_AF-A0A1C6KBV4-F1
#
_entry.id   AF-A0A1C6KBV4-F1
#
_cell.length_a   1.000
_cell.length_b   1.000
_cell.length_c   1.000
_cell.angle_alpha   90.00
_cell.angle_beta   90.00
_cell.angle_gamma   90.00
#
_symmetry.space_group_name_H-M   'P 1'
#
loop_
_entity.id
_entity.type
_entity.pdbx_description
1 polymer ?
#
loop_
_entity_poly.entity_id
_entity_poly.type
_entity_poly.pdbx_seq_one_letter_code
_entity_poly.pdbx_strand_id
1 'polypeptide(L)'
;MAKITSKNNSLLRDSRNKVSPKVYNLLLDLVNDDKEELAEIVLKIDYLIEYANSAVKAKDYSEALETIQRAEERIKLIKREYYDVSHLEYLIEGVKLKIKK
;
A
#
# COMPACT_ATOMS: atom_id res chain seq x y z
N MET A 1 2.43 -11.05 -23.62
CA MET A 1 1.19 -11.46 -22.94
C MET A 1 0.08 -10.46 -23.25
N ALA A 2 -1.18 -10.90 -23.19
CA ALA A 2 -2.30 -9.97 -23.24
C ALA A 2 -2.32 -9.14 -21.95
N LYS A 3 -2.69 -7.86 -22.04
CA LYS A 3 -2.76 -6.97 -20.88
C LYS A 3 -3.70 -7.56 -19.80
N ILE A 4 -3.20 -7.68 -18.59
CA ILE A 4 -3.98 -8.12 -17.43
C ILE A 4 -4.72 -6.92 -16.85
N THR A 5 -5.99 -7.12 -16.53
CA THR A 5 -6.94 -6.10 -16.07
C THR A 5 -7.87 -6.68 -15.00
N SER A 6 -8.72 -5.84 -14.40
CA SER A 6 -9.77 -6.31 -13.47
C SER A 6 -10.77 -7.29 -14.08
N LYS A 7 -10.82 -7.46 -15.41
CA LYS A 7 -11.73 -8.42 -16.06
C LYS A 7 -11.20 -9.85 -15.99
N ASN A 8 -9.88 -10.02 -15.90
CA ASN A 8 -9.18 -11.30 -16.03
C ASN A 8 -8.18 -11.58 -14.90
N ASN A 9 -8.14 -10.76 -13.84
CA ASN A 9 -7.35 -11.00 -12.64
C ASN A 9 -8.17 -10.65 -11.38
N SER A 10 -8.19 -11.58 -10.41
CA SER A 10 -8.97 -11.45 -9.18
C SER A 10 -8.45 -10.35 -8.27
N LEU A 11 -7.13 -10.23 -8.10
CA LEU A 11 -6.51 -9.21 -7.26
C LEU A 11 -6.90 -7.80 -7.75
N LEU A 12 -6.78 -7.55 -9.06
CA LEU A 12 -7.18 -6.28 -9.67
C LEU A 12 -8.69 -6.04 -9.58
N ARG A 13 -9.50 -7.09 -9.72
CA ARG A 13 -10.96 -6.95 -9.60
C ARG A 13 -11.37 -6.54 -8.20
N ASP A 14 -10.79 -7.17 -7.18
CA ASP A 14 -11.20 -7.00 -5.79
C ASP A 14 -10.63 -5.72 -5.17
N SER A 15 -9.50 -5.23 -5.68
CA SER A 15 -8.86 -3.99 -5.24
C SER A 15 -9.46 -2.72 -5.88
N ARG A 16 -10.07 -2.81 -7.07
CA ARG A 16 -10.51 -1.67 -7.89
C ARG A 16 -11.30 -0.58 -7.17
N ASN A 17 -12.15 -0.95 -6.22
CA ASN A 17 -13.00 -0.03 -5.48
C ASN A 17 -12.59 0.13 -3.99
N LYS A 18 -11.48 -0.50 -3.58
CA LYS A 18 -11.01 -0.49 -2.18
C LYS A 18 -9.83 0.45 -1.99
N VAL A 19 -8.96 0.54 -3.00
CA VAL A 19 -7.72 1.34 -2.92
C VAL A 19 -7.85 2.65 -3.69
N SER A 20 -6.93 3.57 -3.44
CA SER A 20 -6.88 4.82 -4.21
C SER A 20 -6.51 4.57 -5.68
N PRO A 21 -6.89 5.43 -6.64
CA PRO A 21 -6.51 5.28 -8.05
C PRO A 21 -4.99 5.18 -8.27
N LYS A 22 -4.20 5.86 -7.44
CA LYS A 22 -2.72 5.81 -7.51
C LYS A 22 -2.18 4.47 -7.04
N VAL A 23 -2.74 3.89 -5.98
CA VAL A 23 -2.39 2.52 -5.54
C VAL A 23 -2.82 1.51 -6.59
N TYR A 24 -4.02 1.66 -7.15
CA TYR A 24 -4.54 0.77 -8.19
C TYR A 24 -3.66 0.74 -9.45
N ASN A 25 -3.12 1.89 -9.87
CA ASN A 25 -2.19 1.95 -11.00
C ASN A 25 -0.90 1.17 -10.71
N LEU A 26 -0.34 1.29 -9.51
CA LEU A 26 0.82 0.49 -9.10
C LEU A 26 0.51 -1.01 -9.12
N LEU A 27 -0.68 -1.42 -8.67
CA LEU A 27 -1.10 -2.83 -8.76
C LEU A 27 -1.21 -3.32 -10.21
N LEU A 28 -1.75 -2.47 -11.11
CA LEU A 28 -1.84 -2.78 -12.53
C LEU A 28 -0.45 -3.03 -13.13
N ASP A 29 0.51 -2.15 -12.84
CA ASP A 29 1.87 -2.27 -13.36
C ASP A 29 2.53 -3.56 -12.85
N LEU A 30 2.47 -3.81 -11.54
CA LEU A 30 3.04 -5.01 -10.92
C LEU A 30 2.45 -6.31 -11.48
N VAL A 31 1.12 -6.38 -11.62
CA VAL A 31 0.46 -7.58 -12.16
C VAL A 31 0.79 -7.79 -13.64
N ASN A 32 0.92 -6.72 -14.42
CA ASN A 32 1.29 -6.84 -15.84
C ASN A 32 2.78 -7.22 -16.04
N ASP A 33 3.62 -7.01 -15.03
CA ASP A 33 5.02 -7.41 -15.00
C ASP A 33 5.24 -8.80 -14.36
N ASP A 34 4.18 -9.60 -14.18
CA ASP A 34 4.20 -10.91 -13.51
C ASP A 34 4.72 -10.85 -12.04
N LYS A 35 4.56 -9.70 -11.38
CA LYS A 35 4.95 -9.44 -9.98
C LYS A 35 3.74 -9.39 -9.05
N GLU A 36 2.81 -10.34 -9.17
CA GLU A 36 1.58 -10.36 -8.36
C GLU A 36 1.87 -10.42 -6.84
N GLU A 37 2.94 -11.12 -6.43
CA GLU A 37 3.38 -11.15 -5.03
C GLU A 37 3.74 -9.75 -4.48
N LEU A 38 4.35 -8.88 -5.30
CA LEU A 38 4.62 -7.50 -4.91
C LEU A 38 3.32 -6.69 -4.85
N ALA A 39 2.35 -6.97 -5.72
CA ALA A 39 1.03 -6.34 -5.69
C ALA A 39 0.28 -6.68 -4.38
N GLU A 40 0.41 -7.91 -3.88
CA GLU A 40 -0.10 -8.28 -2.56
C GLU A 40 0.58 -7.52 -1.42
N ILE A 41 1.91 -7.30 -1.51
CA ILE A 41 2.64 -6.49 -0.54
C ILE A 41 2.14 -5.04 -0.57
N VAL A 42 1.89 -4.46 -1.75
CA VAL A 42 1.29 -3.12 -1.89
C VAL A 42 -0.06 -3.04 -1.19
N LEU A 43 -0.95 -4.00 -1.41
CA LEU A 43 -2.25 -4.06 -0.72
C LEU A 43 -2.10 -4.14 0.79
N LYS A 44 -1.11 -4.90 1.27
CA LYS A 44 -0.82 -5.00 2.70
C LYS A 44 -0.30 -3.69 3.28
N ILE A 45 0.52 -2.93 2.54
CA ILE A 45 0.99 -1.61 2.96
C ILE A 45 -0.19 -0.63 3.04
N ASP A 46 -1.05 -0.60 2.03
CA ASP A 46 -2.25 0.26 2.00
C ASP A 46 -3.15 -0.02 3.22
N TYR A 47 -3.39 -1.30 3.53
CA TYR A 47 -4.10 -1.72 4.73
C TYR A 47 -3.42 -1.25 6.03
N LEU A 48 -2.09 -1.39 6.16
CA LEU A 48 -1.38 -0.93 7.36
C LEU A 48 -1.50 0.59 7.55
N ILE A 49 -1.51 1.36 6.46
CA ILE A 49 -1.71 2.82 6.52
C ILE A 49 -3.13 3.14 7.01
N GLU A 50 -4.16 2.45 6.51
CA GLU A 50 -5.53 2.62 7.00
C GLU A 50 -5.67 2.23 8.47
N TYR A 51 -5.05 1.13 8.87
CA TYR A 51 -5.04 0.64 10.24
C TYR A 51 -4.35 1.64 11.19
N ALA A 52 -3.18 2.16 10.81
CA ALA A 52 -2.48 3.17 11.59
C ALA A 52 -3.29 4.46 11.72
N ASN A 53 -3.98 4.91 10.66
CA ASN A 53 -4.90 6.05 10.76
C ASN A 53 -6.05 5.78 11.77
N SER A 54 -6.53 4.54 11.83
CA SER A 54 -7.57 4.16 12.78
C SER A 54 -7.05 4.16 14.22
N ALA A 55 -5.84 3.64 14.45
CA ALA A 55 -5.14 3.72 15.74
C ALA A 55 -4.90 5.17 16.19
N VAL A 56 -4.46 6.06 15.28
CA VAL A 56 -4.34 7.51 15.54
C VAL A 56 -5.68 8.11 16.00
N LYS A 57 -6.79 7.78 15.33
CA LYS A 57 -8.13 8.26 15.72
C LYS A 57 -8.54 7.75 17.10
N ALA A 58 -8.17 6.53 17.44
CA ALA A 58 -8.37 5.94 18.77
C ALA A 58 -7.42 6.48 19.85
N LYS A 59 -6.47 7.35 19.48
CA LYS A 59 -5.37 7.86 20.33
C LYS A 59 -4.40 6.77 20.79
N ASP A 60 -4.39 5.63 20.11
CA ASP A 60 -3.38 4.59 20.31
C ASP A 60 -2.15 4.89 19.45
N TYR A 61 -1.35 5.84 19.92
CA TYR A 61 -0.17 6.31 19.18
C TYR A 61 0.95 5.26 19.15
N SER A 62 1.01 4.34 20.12
CA SER A 62 1.97 3.25 20.13
C SER A 62 1.69 2.27 19.00
N GLU A 63 0.44 1.80 18.90
CA GLU A 63 0.02 0.89 17.82
C GLU A 63 0.15 1.55 16.45
N ALA A 64 -0.22 2.83 16.34
CA ALA A 64 -0.06 3.59 15.10
C ALA A 64 1.41 3.65 14.64
N LEU A 65 2.34 3.89 15.57
CA LEU A 65 3.77 3.96 15.28
C LEU A 65 4.32 2.61 14.84
N GLU A 66 4.02 1.54 15.59
CA GLU A 66 4.45 0.19 15.25
C GLU A 66 3.91 -0.25 13.88
N THR A 67 2.64 0.04 13.62
CA THR A 67 1.99 -0.27 12.34
C THR A 67 2.64 0.46 11.17
N ILE A 68 2.96 1.75 11.33
CA ILE A 68 3.64 2.52 10.28
C ILE A 68 5.06 2.04 10.03
N GLN A 69 5.81 1.67 11.06
CA GLN A 69 7.16 1.10 10.89
C GLN A 69 7.11 -0.19 10.06
N ARG A 70 6.13 -1.06 10.35
CA ARG A 70 5.87 -2.28 9.57
C ARG A 70 5.50 -1.98 8.11
N ALA A 71 4.83 -0.86 7.82
CA ALA A 71 4.53 -0.43 6.45
C ALA A 71 5.80 0.07 5.73
N GLU A 72 6.64 0.85 6.41
CA GLU A 72 7.91 1.35 5.87
C GLU A 72 8.88 0.23 5.51
N GLU A 73 8.98 -0.80 6.35
CA GLU A 73 9.82 -1.97 6.06
C GLU A 73 9.39 -2.70 4.78
N ARG A 74 8.08 -2.80 4.54
CA ARG A 74 7.53 -3.43 3.33
C ARG A 74 7.74 -2.58 2.09
N ILE A 75 7.64 -1.24 2.19
CA ILE A 75 7.95 -0.34 1.07
C ILE A 75 9.37 -0.57 0.55
N LYS A 76 10.33 -0.83 1.44
CA LYS A 76 11.73 -1.09 1.04
C LYS A 76 11.86 -2.30 0.10
N LEU A 77 10.97 -3.28 0.19
CA LEU A 77 10.96 -4.45 -0.69
C LEU A 77 10.56 -4.05 -2.13
N ILE A 78 9.53 -3.21 -2.26
CA ILE A 78 9.05 -2.74 -3.57
C ILE A 78 10.06 -1.77 -4.20
N LYS A 79 10.66 -0.87 -3.41
CA LYS A 79 11.68 0.08 -3.90
C LYS A 79 12.89 -0.61 -4.50
N ARG A 80 13.30 -1.77 -3.98
CA ARG A 80 14.43 -2.54 -4.52
C ARG A 80 14.19 -3.04 -5.95
N GLU A 81 12.93 -3.15 -6.33
CA GLU A 81 12.48 -3.59 -7.66
C GLU A 81 12.22 -2.38 -8.60
N TYR A 82 12.62 -1.16 -8.20
CA TYR A 82 12.55 0.08 -8.99
C TYR A 82 11.12 0.59 -9.35
N TYR A 83 10.09 0.14 -8.64
CA TYR A 83 8.74 0.67 -8.80
C TYR A 83 8.53 2.00 -8.06
N ASP A 84 7.72 2.89 -8.64
CA ASP A 84 7.34 4.16 -8.00
C ASP A 84 6.35 3.94 -6.86
N VAL A 85 6.82 4.19 -5.64
CA VAL A 85 6.04 4.09 -4.40
C VAL A 85 5.76 5.45 -3.77
N SER A 86 6.02 6.56 -4.48
CA SER A 86 5.94 7.93 -3.93
C SER A 86 4.60 8.24 -3.29
N HIS A 87 3.51 7.66 -3.81
CA HIS A 87 2.20 7.83 -3.21
C HIS A 87 2.06 7.14 -1.85
N LEU A 88 2.57 5.91 -1.70
CA LEU A 88 2.56 5.19 -0.43
C LEU A 88 3.42 5.92 0.62
N GLU A 89 4.57 6.45 0.21
CA GLU A 89 5.43 7.26 1.09
C GLU A 89 4.74 8.53 1.56
N TYR A 90 4.06 9.25 0.65
CA TYR A 90 3.24 10.40 1.01
C TYR A 90 2.17 10.06 2.05
N LEU A 91 1.48 8.91 1.88
CA LEU A 91 0.46 8.47 2.82
C LEU A 91 1.05 8.13 4.19
N ILE A 92 2.18 7.42 4.24
CA ILE A 92 2.89 7.11 5.49
C ILE A 92 3.29 8.38 6.22
N GLU A 93 3.89 9.35 5.52
CA GLU A 93 4.30 10.62 6.12
C GLU A 93 3.09 11.37 6.69
N GLY A 94 1.98 11.36 5.95
CA GLY A 94 0.70 11.91 6.42
C GLY A 94 0.17 11.27 7.70
N VAL A 95 0.47 10.00 7.97
CA VAL A 95 0.14 9.36 9.26
C VAL A 95 1.14 9.75 10.34
N LYS A 96 2.44 9.76 10.03
CA LYS A 96 3.51 10.14 10.97
C LYS A 96 3.29 11.53 11.57
N LEU A 97 2.88 12.49 10.76
CA LEU A 97 2.56 13.85 11.22
C LEU A 97 1.40 13.92 12.23
N LYS A 98 0.52 12.92 12.25
CA LYS A 98 -0.62 12.84 13.18
C LYS A 98 -0.30 12.09 14.48
N ILE A 99 0.78 11.31 14.50
CA ILE A 99 1.23 10.60 15.70
C ILE A 99 1.81 11.65 16.65
N LYS A 100 1.16 11.87 17.78
CA LYS A 100 1.66 12.77 18.82
C LYS A 100 2.81 12.08 19.55
N LYS A 101 3.93 12.78 19.67
CA LYS A 101 5.02 12.38 20.58
C LYS A 101 4.61 12.63 22.03
#